data_AF-A0A419G236-F1
#
_entry.id   AF-A0A419G236-F1
#
_cell.length_a   1.000
_cell.length_b   1.000
_cell.length_c   1.000
_cell.angle_alpha   90.00
_cell.angle_beta   90.00
_cell.angle_gamma   90.00
#
_symmetry.space_group_name_H-M   'P 1'
#
loop_
_entity.id
_entity.type
_entity.pdbx_description
1 polymer ?
#
loop_
_entity_poly.entity_id
_entity_poly.type
_entity_poly.pdbx_seq_one_letter_code
_entity_poly.pdbx_strand_id
1 'polypeptide(L)'
;MAGQSGHNLSIRNSRRGYPRFPFERSDVGDGYAGAGPVITYWMSPEEIAARYGVPPTKSGARKPVFFNWKRKKKIKKEDKMEITVERNETAVLDENYEVLRNASQTGPEGAQPPERPKTQREILEEKLTKESYLQYKQEGLSDDAVLIKLGLPTMWRSSLTKLKVEWGLLGMKINTPIPVAAAAGAVREKDEPATARMTIAQALELRDELGDDINDLEYLLQQAEGVSLSPRLVKMLIWYHDEYQRCLERIKEVFNSVTIAI
;
A
#
# COMPACT_ATOMS: atom_id res chain seq x y z
N MET A 1 -23.80 -6.29 -13.05
CA MET A 1 -23.14 -7.43 -13.73
C MET A 1 -21.81 -7.64 -13.06
N ALA A 2 -21.68 -8.70 -12.25
CA ALA A 2 -20.48 -9.01 -11.49
C ALA A 2 -19.64 -10.03 -12.27
N GLY A 3 -18.42 -9.66 -12.64
CA GLY A 3 -17.46 -10.56 -13.27
C GLY A 3 -16.67 -11.33 -12.20
N GLN A 4 -17.01 -12.61 -12.01
CA GLN A 4 -16.15 -13.60 -11.37
C GLN A 4 -15.08 -14.03 -12.38
N SER A 5 -13.80 -13.83 -12.06
CA SER A 5 -12.68 -14.53 -12.71
C SER A 5 -11.41 -14.33 -11.87
N GLY A 6 -11.36 -15.02 -10.74
CA GLY A 6 -10.18 -15.14 -9.89
C GLY A 6 -10.03 -16.58 -9.43
N HIS A 7 -9.81 -17.50 -10.37
CA HIS A 7 -9.43 -18.87 -10.02
C HIS A 7 -7.96 -18.86 -9.54
N ASN A 8 -7.79 -18.61 -8.25
CA ASN A 8 -6.60 -19.05 -7.53
C ASN A 8 -6.68 -20.58 -7.39
N LEU A 9 -6.09 -21.29 -8.34
CA LEU A 9 -5.73 -22.70 -8.19
C LEU A 9 -4.58 -22.78 -7.18
N SER A 10 -4.92 -22.67 -5.89
CA SER A 10 -4.04 -23.15 -4.82
C SER A 10 -4.02 -24.68 -4.95
N ILE A 11 -3.03 -25.18 -5.71
CA ILE A 11 -2.73 -26.60 -5.77
C ILE A 11 -2.20 -26.95 -4.38
N ARG A 12 -3.09 -27.49 -3.57
CA ARG A 12 -2.81 -27.96 -2.22
C ARG A 12 -1.63 -28.92 -2.30
N ASN A 13 -0.52 -28.59 -1.64
CA ASN A 13 0.68 -29.44 -1.53
C ASN A 13 0.29 -30.82 -0.98
N SER A 14 -0.03 -31.77 -1.87
CA SER A 14 -0.28 -33.15 -1.52
C SER A 14 1.06 -33.79 -1.20
N ARG A 15 1.40 -33.77 0.08
CA ARG A 15 2.47 -34.58 0.67
C ARG A 15 2.30 -36.05 0.26
N ARG A 16 3.42 -36.64 -0.17
CA ARG A 16 3.76 -38.08 -0.28
C ARG A 16 3.48 -38.76 -1.64
N GLY A 17 4.58 -38.94 -2.40
CA GLY A 17 4.83 -40.18 -3.13
C GLY A 17 4.34 -40.28 -4.57
N TYR A 18 3.78 -39.22 -5.17
CA TYR A 18 3.41 -39.27 -6.58
C TYR A 18 4.64 -39.13 -7.49
N PRO A 19 4.73 -39.91 -8.59
CA PRO A 19 5.79 -39.76 -9.57
C PRO A 19 5.73 -38.34 -10.15
N ARG A 20 6.85 -37.62 -10.12
CA ARG A 20 7.00 -36.32 -10.77
C ARG A 20 6.63 -36.45 -12.24
N PHE A 21 5.83 -35.52 -12.74
CA PHE A 21 5.56 -35.47 -14.17
C PHE A 21 6.86 -35.12 -14.91
N PRO A 22 7.12 -35.70 -16.10
CA PRO A 22 8.40 -35.53 -16.80
C PRO A 22 8.74 -34.09 -17.19
N PHE A 23 7.79 -33.16 -17.11
CA PHE A 23 7.97 -31.73 -17.42
C PHE A 23 8.16 -30.83 -16.18
N GLU A 24 8.09 -31.39 -14.97
CA GLU A 24 8.33 -30.64 -13.73
C GLU A 24 9.84 -30.48 -13.50
N ARG A 25 10.29 -29.24 -13.31
CA ARG A 25 11.71 -28.95 -13.03
C ARG A 25 11.89 -28.68 -11.54
N SER A 26 12.94 -29.25 -10.95
CA SER A 26 13.19 -29.19 -9.50
C SER A 26 13.54 -27.79 -8.97
N ASP A 27 13.86 -26.85 -9.85
CA ASP A 27 14.25 -25.47 -9.57
C ASP A 27 13.07 -24.50 -9.42
N VAL A 28 11.87 -24.84 -9.90
CA VAL A 28 10.69 -23.94 -9.91
C VAL A 28 9.65 -24.30 -8.83
N GLY A 29 9.90 -25.36 -8.05
CA GLY A 29 8.99 -25.88 -7.03
C GLY A 29 8.07 -26.99 -7.57
N ASP A 30 7.58 -27.85 -6.67
CA ASP A 30 6.70 -28.96 -7.04
C ASP A 30 5.37 -28.41 -7.60
N GLY A 31 4.94 -28.94 -8.75
CA GLY A 31 3.69 -28.56 -9.43
C GLY A 31 3.80 -27.43 -10.45
N TYR A 32 4.99 -26.88 -10.71
CA TYR A 32 5.21 -25.91 -11.78
C TYR A 32 6.03 -26.51 -12.92
N ALA A 33 5.47 -26.48 -14.13
CA ALA A 33 6.25 -26.66 -15.34
C ALA A 33 7.20 -25.47 -15.45
N GLY A 34 8.50 -25.72 -15.44
CA GLY A 34 9.46 -24.65 -15.70
C GLY A 34 9.15 -24.03 -17.06
N ALA A 35 9.21 -22.69 -17.15
CA ALA A 35 8.97 -22.00 -18.42
C ALA A 35 9.92 -22.59 -19.47
N GLY A 36 9.36 -23.41 -20.37
CA GLY A 36 10.09 -23.97 -21.47
C GLY A 36 10.62 -22.85 -22.37
N PRO A 37 11.54 -23.16 -23.30
CA PRO A 37 11.97 -22.17 -24.28
C PRO A 37 10.74 -21.58 -24.97
N VAL A 38 10.57 -20.26 -24.86
CA VAL A 38 9.50 -19.54 -25.56
C VAL A 38 9.90 -19.52 -27.03
N ILE A 39 9.31 -20.41 -27.83
CA ILE A 39 9.53 -20.44 -29.26
C ILE A 39 8.63 -19.39 -29.89
N THR A 40 9.22 -18.29 -30.33
CA THR A 40 8.53 -17.27 -31.12
C THR A 40 8.59 -17.66 -32.60
N TYR A 41 7.42 -17.86 -33.20
CA TYR A 41 7.31 -18.04 -34.65
C TYR A 41 6.92 -16.71 -35.28
N TRP A 42 7.64 -16.31 -36.33
CA TRP A 42 7.25 -15.20 -37.17
C TRP A 42 6.24 -15.70 -38.19
N MET A 43 4.97 -15.28 -38.05
CA MET A 43 3.94 -15.54 -39.04
C MET A 43 3.75 -14.30 -39.91
N SER A 44 3.51 -14.49 -41.20
CA SER A 44 3.15 -13.38 -42.08
C SER A 44 1.74 -12.87 -41.73
N PRO A 45 1.43 -11.59 -42.00
CA PRO A 45 0.07 -11.06 -41.79
C PRO A 45 -1.02 -11.86 -42.50
N GLU A 46 -0.69 -12.47 -43.65
CA GLU A 46 -1.61 -13.32 -44.43
C GLU A 46 -1.90 -14.65 -43.72
N GLU A 47 -0.89 -15.31 -43.14
CA GLU A 47 -1.09 -16.53 -42.36
C GLU A 47 -1.91 -16.27 -41.08
N ILE A 48 -1.69 -15.12 -40.43
CA ILE A 48 -2.46 -14.71 -39.26
C ILE A 48 -3.93 -14.50 -39.65
N ALA A 49 -4.19 -13.81 -40.76
CA ALA A 49 -5.54 -13.58 -41.25
C ALA A 49 -6.25 -14.88 -41.67
N ALA A 50 -5.53 -15.84 -42.27
CA ALA A 50 -6.08 -17.13 -42.65
C ALA A 50 -6.45 -18.00 -41.43
N ARG A 51 -5.65 -17.95 -40.35
CA ARG A 51 -5.88 -18.74 -39.13
C ARG A 51 -6.89 -18.12 -38.17
N TYR A 52 -6.81 -16.81 -37.98
CA TYR A 52 -7.54 -16.09 -36.91
C TYR A 52 -8.60 -15.13 -37.43
N GLY A 53 -8.72 -14.98 -38.75
CA GLY A 53 -9.59 -14.00 -39.38
C GLY A 53 -8.92 -12.63 -39.54
N VAL A 54 -9.42 -11.84 -40.48
CA VAL A 54 -8.95 -10.46 -40.69
C VAL A 54 -9.33 -9.64 -39.45
N PRO A 55 -8.37 -9.01 -38.75
CA PRO A 55 -8.69 -8.16 -37.61
C PRO A 55 -9.63 -7.04 -38.08
N PRO A 56 -10.66 -6.68 -37.31
CA PRO A 56 -11.59 -5.63 -37.70
C PRO A 56 -10.80 -4.34 -37.96
N THR A 57 -10.74 -3.93 -39.22
CA THR A 57 -10.14 -2.66 -39.60
C THR A 57 -10.92 -1.58 -38.86
N LYS A 58 -10.22 -0.77 -38.06
CA LYS A 58 -10.82 0.37 -37.35
C LYS A 58 -11.17 1.47 -38.36
N SER A 59 -12.00 1.17 -39.36
CA SER A 59 -12.58 2.14 -40.29
C SER A 59 -13.74 2.84 -39.60
N GLY A 60 -13.39 3.73 -38.68
CA GLY A 60 -14.35 4.53 -37.95
C GLY A 60 -13.55 5.49 -37.10
N ALA A 61 -13.27 6.67 -37.66
CA ALA A 61 -12.77 7.81 -36.91
C ALA A 61 -13.62 7.93 -35.63
N ARG A 62 -13.04 7.53 -34.50
CA ARG A 62 -13.66 7.76 -33.20
C ARG A 62 -13.72 9.28 -33.06
N LYS A 63 -14.90 9.84 -33.31
CA LYS A 63 -15.19 11.24 -32.97
C LYS A 63 -14.76 11.43 -31.51
N PRO A 64 -14.00 12.48 -31.19
CA PRO A 64 -13.63 12.74 -29.81
C PRO A 64 -14.90 12.79 -28.99
N VAL A 65 -14.95 12.00 -27.92
CA VAL A 65 -16.06 11.99 -26.97
C VAL A 65 -15.99 13.33 -26.24
N PHE A 66 -16.66 14.35 -26.79
CA PHE A 66 -16.92 15.59 -26.06
C PHE A 66 -17.86 15.24 -24.91
N PHE A 67 -17.27 15.09 -23.72
CA PHE A 67 -17.97 14.89 -22.47
C PHE A 67 -18.80 16.14 -22.18
N ASN A 68 -20.08 16.10 -22.56
CA ASN A 68 -20.97 17.23 -22.53
C ASN A 68 -21.48 17.46 -21.08
N TRP A 69 -20.61 18.04 -20.22
CA TRP A 69 -20.90 18.35 -18.81
C TRP A 69 -21.99 19.44 -18.65
N LYS A 70 -22.36 20.16 -19.72
CA LYS A 70 -23.28 21.32 -19.66
C LYS A 70 -24.78 20.98 -19.52
N ARG A 71 -25.15 19.92 -18.80
CA ARG A 71 -26.53 19.69 -18.33
C ARG A 71 -26.54 19.16 -16.90
N LYS A 72 -26.44 20.08 -15.93
CA LYS A 72 -27.07 20.01 -14.59
C LYS A 72 -26.80 21.31 -13.82
N LYS A 73 -27.33 22.43 -14.30
CA LYS A 73 -27.54 23.66 -13.52
C LYS A 73 -29.03 24.02 -13.60
N LYS A 74 -29.88 23.30 -12.88
CA LYS A 74 -31.29 23.70 -12.64
C LYS A 74 -32.00 22.89 -11.55
N ILE A 75 -31.30 22.48 -10.49
CA ILE A 75 -31.83 21.86 -9.26
C ILE A 75 -30.73 22.19 -8.22
N LYS A 76 -30.84 22.98 -7.15
CA LYS A 76 -31.92 23.51 -6.32
C LYS A 76 -31.59 24.95 -5.92
N LYS A 77 -32.60 25.81 -5.87
CA LYS A 77 -32.53 27.15 -5.26
C LYS A 77 -33.13 27.15 -3.85
N GLU A 78 -33.42 25.98 -3.29
CA GLU A 78 -34.13 25.78 -2.03
C GLU A 78 -33.19 25.48 -0.84
N ASP A 79 -32.01 24.89 -1.06
CA ASP A 79 -31.06 24.56 0.03
C ASP A 79 -30.28 25.80 0.56
N LYS A 80 -30.69 27.03 0.21
CA LYS A 80 -30.04 28.27 0.65
C LYS A 80 -30.67 28.92 1.89
N MET A 81 -31.76 28.38 2.42
CA MET A 81 -32.36 28.86 3.68
C MET A 81 -31.92 28.08 4.93
N GLU A 82 -31.34 26.89 4.80
CA GLU A 82 -30.89 26.08 5.95
C GLU A 82 -29.57 26.55 6.57
N ILE A 83 -28.71 27.26 5.82
CA ILE A 83 -27.36 27.64 6.27
C ILE A 83 -27.39 28.78 7.33
N THR A 84 -28.52 29.46 7.51
CA THR A 84 -28.67 30.49 8.55
C THR A 84 -29.09 29.94 9.92
N VAL A 85 -29.46 28.65 10.03
CA VAL A 85 -29.85 28.04 11.31
C VAL A 85 -28.66 27.38 12.02
N GLU A 86 -27.74 26.75 11.29
CA GLU A 86 -26.58 26.05 11.89
C GLU A 86 -25.55 26.99 12.56
N ARG A 87 -25.55 28.30 12.22
CA ARG A 87 -24.60 29.26 12.81
C ARG A 87 -24.96 29.67 14.25
N ASN A 88 -26.17 29.33 14.71
CA ASN A 88 -26.59 29.58 16.10
C ASN A 88 -26.43 28.33 16.99
N GLU A 89 -26.23 27.13 16.43
CA GLU A 89 -26.05 25.91 17.23
C GLU A 89 -24.61 25.76 17.75
N THR A 90 -23.62 26.30 17.03
CA THR A 90 -22.22 26.27 17.48
C THR A 90 -21.93 27.18 18.68
N ALA A 91 -22.79 28.15 18.98
CA ALA A 91 -22.66 28.99 20.17
C ALA A 91 -23.26 28.33 21.43
N VAL A 92 -24.29 27.47 21.26
CA VAL A 92 -24.96 26.78 22.38
C VAL A 92 -24.15 25.56 22.88
N LEU A 93 -23.26 25.02 22.05
CA LEU A 93 -22.38 23.90 22.44
C LEU A 93 -21.20 24.32 23.35
N ASP A 94 -20.76 25.58 23.30
CA ASP A 94 -19.67 26.06 24.18
C ASP A 94 -20.16 26.34 25.61
N GLU A 95 -21.40 26.82 25.80
CA GLU A 95 -21.96 27.03 27.15
C GLU A 95 -22.25 25.72 27.89
N ASN A 96 -22.49 24.62 27.17
CA ASN A 96 -22.75 23.31 27.78
C ASN A 96 -21.47 22.60 28.27
N TYR A 97 -20.30 22.97 27.76
CA TYR A 97 -19.02 22.37 28.17
C TYR A 97 -18.56 22.87 29.54
N GLU A 98 -18.91 24.11 29.93
CA GLU A 98 -18.57 24.65 31.25
C GLU A 98 -19.45 24.09 32.39
N VAL A 99 -20.72 23.77 32.09
CA VAL A 99 -21.63 23.14 33.07
C VAL A 99 -21.19 21.71 33.42
N LEU A 100 -20.69 20.94 32.45
CA LEU A 100 -20.16 19.58 32.68
C LEU A 100 -18.80 19.58 33.42
N ARG A 101 -17.98 20.62 33.25
CA ARG A 101 -16.69 20.74 33.95
C ARG A 101 -16.88 21.00 35.45
N ASN A 102 -17.86 21.82 35.82
CA ASN A 102 -18.13 22.16 37.22
C ASN A 102 -18.88 21.05 37.99
N ALA A 103 -19.62 20.17 37.30
CA ALA A 103 -20.28 19.01 37.92
C ALA A 103 -19.32 17.87 38.34
N SER A 104 -18.03 17.96 37.98
CA SER A 104 -17.02 16.93 38.27
C SER A 104 -16.21 17.17 39.55
N GLN A 105 -16.47 18.25 40.30
CA GLN A 105 -15.71 18.64 41.50
C GLN A 105 -16.36 18.29 42.85
N THR A 106 -17.55 17.67 42.86
CA THR A 106 -18.21 17.26 44.12
C THR A 106 -18.63 15.79 44.06
N GLY A 107 -17.65 14.90 43.89
CA GLY A 107 -17.82 13.46 44.06
C GLY A 107 -17.35 13.00 45.44
N PRO A 108 -18.10 12.16 46.16
CA PRO A 108 -17.75 11.69 47.50
C PRO A 108 -16.46 10.87 47.50
N GLU A 109 -15.56 11.27 48.40
CA GLU A 109 -14.30 10.64 48.74
C GLU A 109 -14.54 9.20 49.25
N GLY A 110 -14.35 8.19 48.40
CA GLY A 110 -14.40 6.79 48.87
C GLY A 110 -14.79 5.69 47.87
N ALA A 111 -15.17 6.00 46.63
CA ALA A 111 -15.43 4.96 45.62
C ALA A 111 -14.21 4.80 44.71
N GLN A 112 -13.54 3.63 44.77
CA GLN A 112 -12.52 3.25 43.80
C GLN A 112 -13.11 3.38 42.39
N PRO A 113 -12.55 4.23 41.52
CA PRO A 113 -13.05 4.38 40.16
C PRO A 113 -12.97 3.02 39.43
N PRO A 114 -13.99 2.63 38.66
CA PRO A 114 -13.97 1.38 37.92
C PRO A 114 -12.73 1.34 37.03
N GLU A 115 -11.98 0.25 37.11
CA GLU A 115 -10.76 0.06 36.32
C GLU A 115 -11.07 0.29 34.84
N ARG A 116 -10.38 1.25 34.23
CA ARG A 116 -10.55 1.55 32.81
C ARG A 116 -10.22 0.28 32.01
N PRO A 117 -10.97 -0.03 30.94
CA PRO A 117 -10.63 -1.17 30.10
C PRO A 117 -9.20 -0.99 29.57
N LYS A 118 -8.35 -1.98 29.83
CA LYS A 118 -6.94 -1.96 29.44
C LYS A 118 -6.81 -1.68 27.95
N THR A 119 -5.94 -0.74 27.60
CA THR A 119 -5.69 -0.44 26.18
C THR A 119 -4.94 -1.60 25.52
N GLN A 120 -5.08 -1.77 24.20
CA GLN A 120 -4.39 -2.85 23.46
C GLN A 120 -2.88 -2.84 23.69
N ARG A 121 -2.31 -1.64 23.88
CA ARG A 121 -0.90 -1.44 24.17
C ARG A 121 -0.52 -2.01 25.53
N GLU A 122 -1.28 -1.70 26.58
CA GLU A 122 -1.04 -2.22 27.94
C GLU A 122 -1.10 -3.76 27.97
N ILE A 123 -2.05 -4.36 27.27
CA ILE A 123 -2.16 -5.83 27.18
C ILE A 123 -0.93 -6.43 26.47
N LEU A 124 -0.39 -5.73 25.47
CA LEU A 124 0.79 -6.20 24.75
C LEU A 124 2.07 -5.98 25.54
N GLU A 125 2.20 -4.88 26.30
CA GLU A 125 3.30 -4.64 27.25
C GLU A 125 3.31 -5.66 28.39
N GLU A 126 2.13 -6.07 28.89
CA GLU A 126 1.99 -7.09 29.93
C GLU A 126 2.45 -8.48 29.46
N LYS A 127 2.22 -8.81 28.17
CA LYS A 127 2.55 -10.13 27.61
C LYS A 127 3.91 -10.22 26.91
N LEU A 128 4.43 -9.09 26.41
CA LEU A 128 5.63 -9.06 25.59
C LEU A 128 6.62 -8.04 26.14
N THR A 129 7.65 -8.54 26.82
CA THR A 129 8.81 -7.75 27.24
C THR A 129 9.83 -7.63 26.11
N LYS A 130 10.67 -6.60 26.15
CA LYS A 130 11.76 -6.38 25.18
C LYS A 130 12.67 -7.61 25.05
N GLU A 131 12.97 -8.27 26.16
CA GLU A 131 13.84 -9.45 26.20
C GLU A 131 13.19 -10.67 25.54
N SER A 132 11.92 -10.96 25.84
CA SER A 132 11.18 -12.07 25.22
C SER A 132 11.06 -11.88 23.70
N TYR A 133 10.83 -10.63 23.25
CA TYR A 133 10.78 -10.30 21.84
C TYR A 133 12.14 -10.56 21.14
N LEU A 134 13.25 -10.19 21.77
CA LEU A 134 14.59 -10.45 21.24
C LEU A 134 14.90 -11.96 21.17
N GLN A 135 14.47 -12.75 22.17
CA GLN A 135 14.61 -14.22 22.13
C GLN A 135 13.84 -14.82 20.94
N TYR A 136 12.58 -14.43 20.73
CA TYR A 136 11.82 -14.89 19.56
C TYR A 136 12.43 -14.44 18.23
N LYS A 137 13.10 -13.28 18.21
CA LYS A 137 13.85 -12.84 17.04
C LYS A 137 15.11 -13.65 16.80
N GLN A 138 15.82 -14.06 17.85
CA GLN A 138 16.95 -14.99 17.73
C GLN A 138 16.51 -16.37 17.22
N GLU A 139 15.31 -16.82 17.59
CA GLU A 139 14.65 -18.02 17.04
C GLU A 139 14.20 -17.86 15.57
N GLY A 140 14.29 -16.64 14.99
CA GLY A 140 13.93 -16.37 13.60
C GLY A 140 12.44 -16.18 13.33
N LEU A 141 11.61 -15.94 14.36
CA LEU A 141 10.18 -15.70 14.16
C LEU A 141 9.91 -14.33 13.50
N SER A 142 8.99 -14.31 12.54
CA SER A 142 8.41 -13.08 12.02
C SER A 142 7.55 -12.39 13.09
N ASP A 143 7.34 -11.07 12.96
CA ASP A 143 6.54 -10.30 13.93
C ASP A 143 5.12 -10.89 14.07
N ASP A 144 4.54 -11.34 12.96
CA ASP A 144 3.21 -11.97 12.94
C ASP A 144 3.23 -13.32 13.68
N ALA A 145 4.31 -14.10 13.54
CA ALA A 145 4.45 -15.38 14.23
C ALA A 145 4.67 -15.21 15.74
N VAL A 146 5.34 -14.12 16.18
CA VAL A 146 5.43 -13.75 17.60
C VAL A 146 4.04 -13.44 18.17
N LEU A 147 3.23 -12.66 17.46
CA LEU A 147 1.86 -12.36 17.89
C LEU A 147 1.00 -13.62 17.98
N ILE A 148 1.09 -14.52 16.99
CA ILE A 148 0.37 -15.80 17.00
C ILE A 148 0.83 -16.69 18.17
N LYS A 149 2.15 -16.76 18.45
CA LYS A 149 2.71 -17.53 19.58
C LYS A 149 2.21 -17.02 20.94
N LEU A 150 1.91 -15.73 21.05
CA LEU A 150 1.33 -15.08 22.24
C LEU A 150 -0.20 -15.13 22.29
N GLY A 151 -0.86 -15.73 21.29
CA GLY A 151 -2.31 -15.74 21.17
C GLY A 151 -2.92 -14.35 20.93
N LEU A 152 -2.15 -13.44 20.32
CA LEU A 152 -2.57 -12.08 20.02
C LEU A 152 -2.99 -11.95 18.54
N PRO A 153 -4.01 -11.13 18.22
CA PRO A 153 -4.42 -10.88 16.84
C PRO A 153 -3.31 -10.21 16.00
N THR A 154 -3.19 -10.59 14.73
CA THR A 154 -2.23 -9.99 13.79
C THR A 154 -2.47 -8.50 13.53
N MET A 155 -3.71 -8.02 13.72
CA MET A 155 -4.05 -6.59 13.64
C MET A 155 -3.35 -5.71 14.68
N TRP A 156 -2.72 -6.30 15.72
CA TRP A 156 -1.94 -5.55 16.73
C TRP A 156 -0.52 -5.19 16.28
N ARG A 157 -0.17 -5.48 15.02
CA ARG A 157 1.14 -5.17 14.41
C ARG A 157 1.51 -3.69 14.50
N SER A 158 0.54 -2.79 14.42
CA SER A 158 0.77 -1.34 14.55
C SER A 158 1.22 -0.96 15.98
N SER A 159 0.59 -1.55 17.00
CA SER A 159 0.98 -1.39 18.41
C SER A 159 2.36 -1.98 18.70
N LEU A 160 2.65 -3.16 18.12
CA LEU A 160 3.99 -3.77 18.22
C LEU A 160 5.07 -2.90 17.57
N THR A 161 4.75 -2.25 16.44
CA THR A 161 5.69 -1.35 15.76
C THR A 161 6.01 -0.13 16.61
N LYS A 162 5.00 0.45 17.30
CA LYS A 162 5.21 1.55 18.25
C LYS A 162 6.12 1.13 19.42
N LEU A 163 5.90 -0.05 19.99
CA LEU A 163 6.79 -0.58 21.04
C LEU A 163 8.21 -0.83 20.54
N LYS A 164 8.38 -1.29 19.30
CA LYS A 164 9.70 -1.45 18.69
C LYS A 164 10.43 -0.12 18.52
N VAL A 165 9.73 0.98 18.23
CA VAL A 165 10.29 2.34 18.22
C VAL A 165 10.80 2.68 19.62
N GLU A 166 9.96 2.50 20.64
CA GLU A 166 10.30 2.85 22.02
C GLU A 166 11.44 1.99 22.58
N TRP A 167 11.54 0.72 22.18
CA TRP A 167 12.66 -0.14 22.53
C TRP A 167 13.95 0.15 21.77
N GLY A 168 13.90 1.03 20.75
CA GLY A 168 15.04 1.34 19.88
C GLY A 168 15.43 0.21 18.94
N LEU A 169 14.51 -0.72 18.64
CA LEU A 169 14.77 -1.89 17.79
C LEU A 169 14.47 -1.63 16.30
N LEU A 170 13.89 -0.47 15.98
CA LEU A 170 13.57 -0.11 14.61
C LEU A 170 14.85 0.27 13.86
N GLY A 171 15.24 -0.56 12.88
CA GLY A 171 16.49 -0.42 12.13
C GLY A 171 17.66 -1.27 12.63
N MET A 172 17.53 -1.96 13.78
CA MET A 172 18.53 -2.95 14.17
C MET A 172 18.41 -4.18 13.27
N LYS A 173 19.42 -4.39 12.42
CA LYS A 173 19.64 -5.68 11.75
C LYS A 173 20.07 -6.67 12.82
N ILE A 174 19.10 -7.34 13.44
CA ILE A 174 19.37 -8.48 14.30
C ILE A 174 19.91 -9.56 13.37
N ASN A 175 21.24 -9.70 13.34
CA ASN A 175 21.92 -10.77 12.62
C ASN A 175 21.54 -12.07 13.33
N THR A 176 20.43 -12.67 12.91
CA THR A 176 20.06 -14.01 13.34
C THR A 176 21.16 -14.96 12.85
N PRO A 177 21.85 -15.68 13.75
CA PRO A 177 22.70 -16.78 13.31
C PRO A 177 21.75 -17.79 12.68
N ILE A 178 21.78 -17.87 11.35
CA ILE A 178 21.05 -18.90 10.60
C ILE A 178 21.53 -20.23 11.19
N PRO A 179 20.67 -21.08 11.77
CA PRO A 179 21.09 -22.38 12.24
C PRO A 179 21.64 -23.15 11.03
N VAL A 180 22.97 -23.30 11.02
CA VAL A 180 23.73 -23.98 9.97
C VAL A 180 23.48 -25.47 10.10
N ALA A 181 22.31 -25.91 9.67
CA ALA A 181 22.09 -27.30 9.30
C ALA A 181 22.57 -27.49 7.86
N ALA A 182 23.84 -27.90 7.73
CA ALA A 182 24.41 -28.65 6.62
C ALA A 182 23.88 -28.32 5.20
N ALA A 183 24.37 -27.24 4.61
CA ALA A 183 24.41 -27.11 3.15
C ALA A 183 25.79 -26.58 2.77
N ALA A 184 26.65 -27.51 2.33
CA ALA A 184 27.98 -27.22 1.83
C ALA A 184 27.90 -26.39 0.54
N GLY A 185 28.74 -25.35 0.47
CA GLY A 185 29.29 -24.86 -0.79
C GLY A 185 28.39 -23.95 -1.63
N ALA A 186 28.15 -22.72 -1.16
CA ALA A 186 27.98 -21.58 -2.05
C ALA A 186 28.35 -20.31 -1.29
N VAL A 187 29.48 -19.72 -1.65
CA VAL A 187 29.84 -18.35 -1.25
C VAL A 187 28.79 -17.44 -1.89
N ARG A 188 27.72 -17.15 -1.15
CA ARG A 188 26.76 -16.11 -1.51
C ARG A 188 27.43 -14.77 -1.22
N GLU A 189 27.89 -14.15 -2.30
CA GLU A 189 28.14 -12.71 -2.37
C GLU A 189 27.01 -11.98 -1.63
N LYS A 190 27.38 -11.05 -0.75
CA LYS A 190 26.44 -10.29 0.07
C LYS A 190 25.44 -9.58 -0.84
N ASP A 191 24.21 -10.09 -0.86
CA ASP A 191 23.06 -9.38 -1.40
C ASP A 191 22.89 -8.08 -0.60
N GLU A 192 23.36 -6.97 -1.17
CA GLU A 192 22.87 -5.64 -0.82
C GLU A 192 21.33 -5.68 -0.86
N PRO A 193 20.63 -4.97 0.04
CA PRO A 193 19.17 -4.98 0.06
C PRO A 193 18.72 -4.63 -1.35
N ALA A 194 18.03 -5.56 -2.02
CA ALA A 194 17.68 -5.48 -3.43
C ALA A 194 17.15 -4.09 -3.74
N THR A 195 18.06 -3.20 -4.17
CA THR A 195 17.72 -1.87 -4.64
C THR A 195 16.86 -2.19 -5.82
N ALA A 196 15.57 -1.85 -5.74
CA ALA A 196 14.60 -2.19 -6.78
C ALA A 196 15.21 -1.73 -8.11
N ARG A 197 15.73 -2.69 -8.89
CA ARG A 197 16.47 -2.40 -10.11
C ARG A 197 15.40 -2.06 -11.14
N MET A 198 15.17 -0.77 -11.31
CA MET A 198 14.29 -0.28 -12.36
C MET A 198 15.08 -0.20 -13.66
N THR A 199 14.51 -0.73 -14.74
CA THR A 199 15.11 -0.59 -16.08
C THR A 199 15.02 0.86 -16.55
N ILE A 200 15.87 1.26 -17.50
CA ILE A 200 15.83 2.61 -18.09
C ILE A 200 14.45 2.90 -18.70
N ALA A 201 13.84 1.90 -19.36
CA ALA A 201 12.50 2.03 -19.93
C ALA A 201 11.44 2.34 -18.85
N GLN A 202 11.43 1.57 -17.75
CA GLN A 202 10.53 1.83 -16.61
C GLN A 202 10.79 3.19 -15.96
N ALA A 203 12.05 3.65 -15.93
CA ALA A 203 12.38 4.97 -15.40
C ALA A 203 11.82 6.11 -16.26
N LEU A 204 11.79 5.92 -17.59
CA LEU A 204 11.19 6.89 -18.52
C LEU A 204 9.65 6.88 -18.42
N GLU A 205 9.04 5.69 -18.37
CA GLU A 205 7.59 5.55 -18.15
C GLU A 205 7.16 6.23 -16.84
N LEU A 206 7.86 5.93 -15.74
CA LEU A 206 7.59 6.55 -14.44
C LEU A 206 7.80 8.08 -14.45
N ARG A 207 8.76 8.59 -15.22
CA ARG A 207 8.98 10.04 -15.36
C ARG A 207 7.79 10.72 -16.02
N ASP A 208 7.26 10.11 -17.07
CA ASP A 208 6.14 10.67 -17.83
C ASP A 208 4.84 10.59 -17.01
N GLU A 209 4.60 9.46 -16.32
CA GLU A 209 3.47 9.31 -15.36
C GLU A 209 3.52 10.35 -14.24
N LEU A 210 4.67 10.52 -13.58
CA LEU A 210 4.82 11.54 -12.53
C LEU A 210 4.62 12.96 -13.06
N GLY A 211 4.99 13.22 -14.31
CA GLY A 211 4.74 14.51 -14.97
C GLY A 211 3.26 14.80 -15.13
N ASP A 212 2.49 13.80 -15.58
CA ASP A 212 1.04 13.90 -15.71
C ASP A 212 0.36 14.08 -14.35
N ASP A 213 0.77 13.31 -13.33
CA ASP A 213 0.23 13.41 -11.96
C ASP A 213 0.49 14.80 -11.34
N ILE A 214 1.67 15.38 -11.55
CA ILE A 214 1.99 16.74 -11.08
C ILE A 214 1.07 17.76 -11.75
N ASN A 215 0.88 17.66 -13.07
CA ASN A 215 -0.01 18.57 -13.81
C ASN A 215 -1.47 18.47 -13.30
N ASP A 216 -1.94 17.26 -13.02
CA ASP A 216 -3.28 17.04 -12.46
C ASP A 216 -3.41 17.62 -11.04
N LEU A 217 -2.40 17.46 -10.19
CA LEU A 217 -2.38 18.04 -8.85
C LEU A 217 -2.35 19.57 -8.89
N GLU A 218 -1.56 20.17 -9.79
CA GLU A 218 -1.55 21.63 -10.00
C GLU A 218 -2.90 22.14 -10.48
N TYR A 219 -3.54 21.43 -11.40
CA TYR A 219 -4.88 21.75 -11.85
C TYR A 219 -5.89 21.71 -10.69
N LEU A 220 -5.85 20.68 -9.85
CA LEU A 220 -6.72 20.55 -8.68
C LEU A 220 -6.47 21.66 -7.66
N LEU A 221 -5.20 22.01 -7.40
CA LEU A 221 -4.83 23.11 -6.51
C LEU A 221 -5.30 24.47 -7.06
N GLN A 222 -5.23 24.69 -8.37
CA GLN A 222 -5.74 25.91 -8.98
C GLN A 222 -7.27 26.01 -8.90
N GLN A 223 -7.98 24.90 -9.09
CA GLN A 223 -9.45 24.86 -8.91
C GLN A 223 -9.86 25.02 -7.44
N ALA A 224 -8.99 24.64 -6.50
CA ALA A 224 -9.21 24.80 -5.06
C ALA A 224 -9.37 26.26 -4.64
N GLU A 225 -8.78 27.21 -5.38
CA GLU A 225 -8.92 28.63 -5.05
C GLU A 225 -10.37 29.14 -5.18
N GLY A 226 -11.19 28.47 -6.01
CA GLY A 226 -12.61 28.79 -6.20
C GLY A 226 -13.60 27.88 -5.47
N VAL A 227 -13.13 26.78 -4.89
CA VAL A 227 -13.97 25.76 -4.24
C VAL A 227 -13.50 25.60 -2.80
N SER A 228 -14.42 25.65 -1.82
CA SER A 228 -14.09 25.45 -0.42
C SER A 228 -13.68 24.00 -0.13
N LEU A 229 -12.44 23.63 -0.48
CA LEU A 229 -11.83 22.37 -0.09
C LEU A 229 -11.43 22.44 1.39
N SER A 230 -11.53 21.30 2.07
CA SER A 230 -11.05 21.19 3.45
C SER A 230 -9.55 21.54 3.52
N PRO A 231 -9.10 22.34 4.50
CA PRO A 231 -7.68 22.67 4.66
C PRO A 231 -6.79 21.43 4.78
N ARG A 232 -7.32 20.33 5.33
CA ARG A 232 -6.60 19.06 5.43
C ARG A 232 -6.33 18.43 4.05
N LEU A 233 -7.30 18.56 3.13
CA LEU A 233 -7.19 18.01 1.79
C LEU A 233 -6.20 18.85 0.95
N VAL A 234 -6.23 20.18 1.09
CA VAL A 234 -5.23 21.07 0.46
C VAL A 234 -3.81 20.71 0.90
N LYS A 235 -3.59 20.53 2.22
CA LYS A 235 -2.27 20.10 2.74
C LYS A 235 -1.84 18.74 2.17
N MET A 236 -2.78 17.81 2.00
CA MET A 236 -2.49 16.49 1.43
C MET A 236 -2.11 16.60 -0.05
N LEU A 237 -2.82 17.41 -0.85
CA LEU A 237 -2.50 17.63 -2.26
C LEU A 237 -1.11 18.26 -2.43
N ILE A 238 -0.78 19.27 -1.61
CA ILE A 238 0.55 19.89 -1.61
C ILE A 238 1.62 18.85 -1.27
N TRP A 239 1.37 18.00 -0.26
CA TRP A 239 2.34 16.96 0.11
C TRP A 239 2.60 15.95 -1.02
N TYR A 240 1.56 15.52 -1.73
CA TYR A 240 1.73 14.62 -2.88
C TYR A 240 2.46 15.31 -4.05
N HIS A 241 2.15 16.59 -4.30
CA HIS A 241 2.82 17.38 -5.34
C HIS A 241 4.32 17.48 -5.06
N ASP A 242 4.70 17.86 -3.83
CA ASP A 242 6.10 17.94 -3.40
C ASP A 242 6.82 16.59 -3.51
N GLU A 243 6.15 15.49 -3.14
CA GLU A 243 6.75 14.15 -3.18
C GLU A 243 6.99 13.68 -4.62
N TYR A 244 6.01 13.86 -5.51
CA TYR A 244 6.17 13.53 -6.93
C TYR A 244 7.24 14.40 -7.60
N GLN A 245 7.30 15.68 -7.25
CA GLN A 245 8.32 16.58 -7.77
C GLN A 245 9.72 16.14 -7.34
N ARG A 246 9.92 15.73 -6.08
CA ARG A 246 11.20 15.15 -5.61
C ARG A 246 11.56 13.86 -6.33
N CYS A 247 10.59 12.96 -6.54
CA CYS A 247 10.82 11.74 -7.32
C CYS A 247 11.28 12.06 -8.74
N LEU A 248 10.64 13.03 -9.39
CA LEU A 248 10.96 13.45 -10.75
C LEU A 248 12.34 14.11 -10.83
N GLU A 249 12.70 14.96 -9.86
CA GLU A 249 14.04 15.55 -9.74
C GLU A 249 15.13 14.47 -9.57
N ARG A 250 14.86 13.45 -8.74
CA ARG A 250 15.79 12.34 -8.54
C ARG A 250 15.97 11.52 -9.82
N ILE A 251 14.90 11.27 -10.56
CA ILE A 251 14.98 10.60 -11.86
C ILE A 251 15.83 11.44 -12.83
N LYS A 252 15.60 12.75 -12.91
CA LYS A 252 16.40 13.67 -13.74
C LYS A 252 17.88 13.67 -13.36
N GLU A 253 18.20 13.67 -12.07
CA GLU A 253 19.58 13.61 -11.58
C GLU A 253 20.28 12.30 -12.00
N VAL A 254 19.57 11.16 -11.91
CA VAL A 254 20.08 9.87 -12.41
C VAL A 254 20.32 9.93 -13.92
N PHE A 255 19.40 10.49 -14.70
CA PHE A 255 19.60 10.60 -16.15
C PHE A 255 20.71 11.56 -16.54
N ASN A 256 20.93 12.64 -15.77
CA ASN A 256 22.03 13.58 -16.01
C ASN A 256 23.40 13.02 -15.63
N SER A 257 23.45 12.08 -14.68
CA SER A 257 24.71 11.45 -14.25
C SER A 257 25.12 10.24 -15.10
N VAL A 258 24.18 9.61 -15.81
CA VAL A 258 24.45 8.45 -16.67
C VAL A 258 24.87 8.91 -18.07
N THR A 259 26.17 8.81 -18.38
CA THR A 259 26.69 8.95 -19.75
C THR A 259 26.49 7.66 -20.53
N ILE A 260 25.62 7.70 -21.54
CA ILE A 260 25.44 6.58 -22.48
C ILE A 260 26.40 6.80 -23.65
N ALA A 261 27.38 5.90 -23.81
CA ALA A 261 28.20 5.86 -25.01
C ALA A 261 27.33 5.39 -26.18
N ILE A 262 27.22 6.21 -27.22
CA ILE A 262 26.51 5.93 -28.49
C ILE A 262 27.51 5.37 -29.50
#